data_AF-A0A352CTJ2-F1
#
_entry.id   AF-A0A352CTJ2-F1
#
_cell.length_a   1.000
_cell.length_b   1.000
_cell.length_c   1.000
_cell.angle_alpha   90.00
_cell.angle_beta   90.00
_cell.angle_gamma   90.00
#
_symmetry.space_group_name_H-M   'P 1'
#
loop_
_entity.id
_entity.type
_entity.pdbx_description
1 polymer ?
#
loop_
_entity_poly.entity_id
_entity_poly.type
_entity_poly.pdbx_seq_one_letter_code
_entity_poly.pdbx_strand_id
1 'polypeptide(L)'
;MTYDKVAPLTKVGFSFNGYHFKGWSKKAEEKFPIKTDNKGVYSLKLPKGDYTLAISKKNFVGYYVNVALTGNRTISTPITQTIASTKYRIVLSWAEKPKDLDLHITGPASGTSRFHTYWSKPKYTKNGVILSLLDVDDRSSYGPETITLDLSKEKAGTYHVYVHDYSDRKATSTTNLAKSGARIDIYSGSKLLATYSVPNSAGTVWQVCDLVNGQLKAVKKMGYDSSILTK
;
A
#
# COMPACT_ATOMS: atom_id res chain seq x y z
N MET A 1 7.74 23.85 4.33
CA MET A 1 7.69 22.96 3.15
C MET A 1 9.08 22.97 2.54
N THR A 2 9.75 21.83 2.45
CA THR A 2 11.16 21.77 2.02
C THR A 2 11.37 20.71 0.95
N TYR A 3 12.28 21.06 0.05
CA TYR A 3 12.38 20.76 -1.37
C TYR A 3 12.72 19.32 -1.77
N ASP A 4 12.41 19.02 -3.04
CA ASP A 4 12.74 17.80 -3.78
C ASP A 4 14.22 17.44 -3.80
N LYS A 5 14.48 16.12 -3.75
CA LYS A 5 15.69 15.54 -4.31
C LYS A 5 15.37 14.24 -5.04
N VAL A 6 15.40 14.34 -6.38
CA VAL A 6 15.78 13.34 -7.38
C VAL A 6 14.99 12.02 -7.36
N ALA A 7 14.21 11.79 -8.41
CA ALA A 7 13.90 10.43 -8.88
C ALA A 7 14.98 10.00 -9.89
N PRO A 8 16.00 9.18 -9.55
CA PRO A 8 16.89 8.63 -10.56
C PRO A 8 16.16 7.48 -11.27
N LEU A 9 16.09 7.58 -12.59
CA LEU A 9 15.67 6.49 -13.46
C LEU A 9 16.90 5.73 -13.92
N THR A 10 16.82 4.40 -13.94
CA THR A 10 17.90 3.54 -14.46
C THR A 10 17.35 2.70 -15.61
N LYS A 11 17.96 2.78 -16.79
CA LYS A 11 17.68 1.88 -17.94
C LYS A 11 18.31 0.51 -17.67
N VAL A 12 17.51 -0.54 -17.60
CA VAL A 12 18.02 -1.90 -17.30
C VAL A 12 18.33 -2.63 -18.60
N GLY A 13 19.59 -3.04 -18.80
CA GLY A 13 19.99 -3.91 -19.91
C GLY A 13 19.74 -5.39 -19.59
N PHE A 14 18.79 -5.99 -20.31
CA PHE A 14 18.42 -7.42 -20.50
C PHE A 14 18.97 -8.55 -19.60
N SER A 15 18.08 -9.43 -19.09
CA SER A 15 17.79 -10.80 -19.64
C SER A 15 16.63 -11.49 -18.88
N PHE A 16 15.90 -12.41 -19.55
CA PHE A 16 14.72 -13.15 -19.06
C PHE A 16 15.02 -14.66 -18.97
N ASN A 17 14.80 -15.29 -17.82
CA ASN A 17 13.98 -16.51 -17.58
C ASN A 17 14.23 -17.04 -16.17
N GLY A 18 13.15 -17.26 -15.40
CA GLY A 18 13.23 -17.74 -14.02
C GLY A 18 13.71 -16.65 -13.05
N TYR A 19 13.07 -16.55 -11.89
CA TYR A 19 13.33 -15.47 -10.93
C TYR A 19 14.79 -15.40 -10.43
N HIS A 20 15.09 -14.25 -9.81
CA HIS A 20 16.24 -13.87 -8.96
C HIS A 20 17.36 -13.07 -9.63
N PHE A 21 17.44 -11.76 -9.33
CA PHE A 21 18.73 -11.09 -9.25
C PHE A 21 18.88 -10.23 -8.00
N LYS A 22 19.87 -10.61 -7.21
CA LYS A 22 20.52 -9.87 -6.13
C LYS A 22 21.77 -9.25 -6.77
N GLY A 23 21.76 -7.95 -7.05
CA GLY A 23 22.94 -7.27 -7.59
C GLY A 23 22.61 -6.11 -8.51
N TRP A 24 23.05 -4.92 -8.11
CA TRP A 24 23.22 -3.75 -8.98
C TRP A 24 23.95 -4.12 -10.27
N SER A 25 23.48 -3.62 -11.42
CA SER A 25 24.25 -3.68 -12.67
C SER A 25 25.30 -2.56 -12.71
N LYS A 26 26.58 -2.93 -12.69
CA LYS A 26 27.69 -2.04 -13.10
C LYS A 26 27.67 -1.86 -14.63
N LYS A 27 26.80 -0.98 -15.15
CA LYS A 27 26.98 -0.32 -16.46
C LYS A 27 26.45 1.11 -16.31
N ALA A 28 27.17 2.09 -16.86
CA ALA A 28 26.88 3.51 -16.71
C ALA A 28 25.38 3.80 -16.91
N GLU A 29 24.68 4.07 -15.80
CA GLU A 29 23.23 4.29 -15.79
C GLU A 29 22.94 5.71 -16.25
N GLU A 30 22.23 5.89 -17.35
CA GLU A 30 21.63 7.19 -17.68
C GLU A 30 20.61 7.52 -16.60
N LYS A 31 20.97 8.44 -15.71
CA LYS A 31 20.07 8.97 -14.67
C LYS A 31 19.35 10.18 -15.24
N PHE A 32 18.02 10.17 -15.14
CA PHE A 32 17.17 11.31 -15.48
C PHE A 32 16.66 11.96 -14.19
N PRO A 33 17.47 12.80 -13.50
CA PRO A 33 17.05 13.41 -12.26
C PRO A 33 15.90 14.39 -12.51
N ILE A 34 14.71 14.05 -12.02
CA ILE A 34 13.52 14.89 -12.17
C ILE A 34 12.99 15.27 -10.80
N LYS A 35 12.45 16.49 -10.72
CA LYS A 35 11.70 17.01 -9.58
C LYS A 35 10.22 16.94 -9.92
N THR A 36 9.41 16.56 -8.95
CA THR A 36 7.96 16.65 -9.06
C THR A 36 7.50 18.10 -8.98
N ASP A 37 6.31 18.38 -9.49
CA ASP A 37 5.63 19.64 -9.22
C ASP A 37 5.14 19.71 -7.76
N ASN A 38 4.42 20.79 -7.43
CA ASN A 38 3.85 20.99 -6.10
C ASN A 38 2.74 19.99 -5.72
N LYS A 39 2.29 19.16 -6.66
CA LYS A 39 1.30 18.09 -6.47
C LYS A 39 1.95 16.70 -6.45
N GLY A 40 3.27 16.60 -6.54
CA GLY A 40 3.98 15.31 -6.60
C GLY A 40 3.94 14.65 -7.98
N VAL A 41 3.50 15.37 -9.02
CA VAL A 41 3.39 14.85 -10.38
C VAL A 41 4.64 15.20 -11.17
N TYR A 42 5.08 14.28 -12.03
CA TYR A 42 6.09 14.56 -13.06
C TYR A 42 5.71 13.82 -14.34
N SER A 43 6.18 14.32 -15.47
CA SER A 43 6.04 13.66 -16.77
C SER A 43 7.39 13.57 -17.43
N LEU A 44 7.66 12.44 -18.08
CA LEU A 44 8.91 12.20 -18.76
C LEU A 44 8.67 11.47 -20.08
N LYS A 45 9.36 11.92 -21.11
CA LYS A 45 9.43 11.25 -22.40
C LYS A 45 10.73 10.46 -22.47
N LEU A 46 10.63 9.14 -22.42
CA LEU A 46 11.76 8.22 -22.59
C LEU A 46 11.59 7.39 -23.88
N PRO A 47 12.69 6.94 -24.50
CA PRO A 47 12.64 5.88 -25.50
C PRO A 47 11.97 4.62 -24.93
N LYS A 48 11.38 3.80 -25.81
CA LYS A 48 10.87 2.49 -25.39
C LYS A 48 11.98 1.64 -24.75
N GLY A 49 11.65 0.93 -23.67
CA GLY A 49 12.62 0.12 -22.93
C GLY A 49 12.19 -0.16 -21.49
N ASP A 50 12.99 -0.93 -20.78
CA ASP A 50 12.76 -1.26 -19.38
C ASP A 50 13.52 -0.31 -18.46
N TYR A 51 12.79 0.25 -17.49
CA TYR A 51 13.29 1.25 -16.54
C TYR A 51 12.99 0.84 -15.11
N THR A 52 13.90 1.16 -14.20
CA THR A 52 13.61 1.21 -12.76
C THR A 52 13.44 2.67 -12.36
N LEU A 53 12.25 3.03 -11.88
CA LEU A 53 11.99 4.31 -11.24
C LEU A 53 12.38 4.18 -9.77
N ALA A 54 13.36 4.95 -9.32
CA ALA A 54 13.64 5.13 -7.90
C ALA A 54 13.04 6.46 -7.44
N ILE A 55 12.25 6.42 -6.38
CA ILE A 55 11.54 7.58 -5.83
C ILE A 55 12.06 7.81 -4.42
N SER A 56 12.50 9.04 -4.15
CA SER A 56 13.06 9.40 -2.86
C SER A 56 12.59 10.78 -2.41
N LYS A 57 12.36 10.90 -1.11
CA LYS A 57 12.05 12.16 -0.44
C LYS A 57 12.60 12.11 0.97
N LYS A 58 13.20 13.20 1.45
CA LYS A 58 13.76 13.27 2.81
C LYS A 58 12.68 12.87 3.83
N ASN A 59 13.03 11.98 4.77
CA ASN A 59 12.15 11.42 5.80
C ASN A 59 11.04 10.49 5.29
N PHE A 60 11.06 10.08 4.02
CA PHE A 60 10.17 9.07 3.47
C PHE A 60 10.94 7.79 3.18
N VAL A 61 10.22 6.67 3.20
CA VAL A 61 10.75 5.38 2.74
C VAL A 61 10.86 5.44 1.21
N GLY A 62 12.06 5.20 0.68
CA GLY A 62 12.30 5.18 -0.76
C GLY A 62 11.53 4.03 -1.43
N TYR A 63 11.11 4.25 -2.66
CA TYR A 63 10.30 3.29 -3.42
C TYR A 63 10.91 3.02 -4.78
N TYR A 64 10.86 1.76 -5.23
CA TYR A 64 11.39 1.33 -6.52
C TYR A 64 10.31 0.61 -7.32
N VAL A 65 10.13 0.99 -8.59
CA VAL A 65 9.22 0.28 -9.50
C VAL A 65 9.88 0.01 -10.84
N ASN A 66 9.73 -1.22 -11.33
CA ASN A 66 10.19 -1.61 -12.66
C ASN A 66 9.07 -1.41 -13.68
N VAL A 67 9.40 -0.81 -14.81
CA VAL A 67 8.45 -0.39 -15.84
C VAL A 67 8.98 -0.73 -17.21
N ALA A 68 8.24 -1.59 -17.91
CA ALA A 68 8.41 -1.80 -19.34
C ALA A 68 7.66 -0.72 -20.12
N LEU A 69 8.38 0.24 -20.70
CA LEU A 69 7.80 1.34 -21.45
C LEU A 69 7.63 0.97 -22.93
N THR A 70 6.45 0.48 -23.29
CA THR A 70 6.08 0.15 -24.68
C THR A 70 5.24 1.23 -25.37
N GLY A 71 4.77 2.22 -24.61
CA GLY A 71 3.93 3.35 -25.01
C GLY A 71 3.68 4.27 -23.81
N ASN A 72 2.70 5.17 -23.90
CA ASN A 72 2.35 6.06 -22.78
C ASN A 72 1.91 5.25 -21.56
N ARG A 73 2.44 5.60 -20.38
CA ARG A 73 2.08 4.97 -19.11
C ARG A 73 1.93 6.01 -18.02
N THR A 74 0.88 5.85 -17.22
CA THR A 74 0.70 6.56 -15.95
C THR A 74 1.01 5.58 -14.83
N ILE A 75 1.85 6.00 -13.89
CA ILE A 75 2.28 5.20 -12.75
C ILE A 75 2.01 6.01 -11.49
N SER A 76 1.16 5.49 -10.61
CA SER A 76 0.96 6.03 -9.27
C SER A 76 1.77 5.20 -8.27
N THR A 77 2.53 5.87 -7.42
CA THR A 77 3.42 5.21 -6.45
C THR A 77 3.32 5.95 -5.12
N PRO A 78 2.57 5.43 -4.15
CA PRO A 78 2.53 6.05 -2.84
C PRO A 78 3.88 5.85 -2.15
N ILE A 79 4.40 6.92 -1.54
CA ILE A 79 5.54 6.85 -0.62
C ILE A 79 5.06 7.24 0.78
N THR A 80 5.55 6.54 1.79
CA THR A 80 5.19 6.82 3.19
C THR A 80 6.32 7.53 3.92
N GLN A 81 5.96 8.43 4.85
CA GLN A 81 6.91 8.93 5.83
C GLN A 81 7.46 7.78 6.67
N THR A 82 8.71 7.93 7.11
CA THR A 82 9.30 7.06 8.12
C THR A 82 8.56 7.28 9.43
N ILE A 83 8.12 6.18 10.06
CA ILE A 83 7.41 6.19 11.33
C ILE A 83 8.31 5.62 12.44
N ALA A 84 7.88 5.65 13.70
CA ALA A 84 8.58 4.91 14.76
C ALA A 84 8.48 3.40 14.53
N SER A 85 9.49 2.63 14.96
CA SER A 85 9.53 1.16 14.84
C SER A 85 8.52 0.43 15.73
N THR A 86 7.86 1.15 16.65
CA THR A 86 6.74 0.65 17.45
C THR A 86 5.39 0.79 16.74
N LYS A 87 5.37 1.49 15.59
CA LYS A 87 4.18 1.69 14.78
C LYS A 87 4.22 0.80 13.54
N TYR A 88 3.03 0.56 13.00
CA TYR A 88 2.84 -0.08 11.71
C TYR A 88 2.11 0.90 10.80
N ARG A 89 2.52 0.95 9.54
CA ARG A 89 1.93 1.78 8.50
C ARG A 89 1.47 0.88 7.38
N ILE A 90 0.16 0.78 7.20
CA ILE A 90 -0.49 -0.06 6.21
C ILE A 90 -0.92 0.86 5.07
N VAL A 91 -0.38 0.62 3.87
CA VAL A 91 -0.62 1.42 2.68
C VAL A 91 -1.33 0.55 1.65
N LEU A 92 -2.56 0.91 1.30
CA LEU A 92 -3.33 0.35 0.20
C LEU A 92 -3.11 1.20 -1.05
N SER A 93 -2.79 0.56 -2.16
CA SER A 93 -2.70 1.18 -3.49
C SER A 93 -3.39 0.32 -4.53
N TRP A 94 -4.03 0.92 -5.53
CA TRP A 94 -4.69 0.20 -6.62
C TRP A 94 -4.62 0.98 -7.94
N ALA A 95 -5.12 0.40 -9.02
CA ALA A 95 -5.18 1.04 -10.33
C ALA A 95 -6.39 1.99 -10.44
N GLU A 96 -6.71 2.44 -11.66
CA GLU A 96 -7.86 3.33 -11.88
C GLU A 96 -9.20 2.72 -11.44
N LYS A 97 -9.34 1.39 -11.60
CA LYS A 97 -10.56 0.66 -11.30
C LYS A 97 -10.29 -0.42 -10.27
N PRO A 98 -11.24 -0.71 -9.36
CA PRO A 98 -12.47 0.06 -9.10
C PRO A 98 -12.15 1.46 -8.57
N LYS A 99 -13.15 2.36 -8.54
CA LYS A 99 -12.91 3.76 -8.18
C LYS A 99 -12.57 3.93 -6.70
N ASP A 100 -13.14 3.07 -5.86
CA ASP A 100 -13.14 3.24 -4.41
C ASP A 100 -12.87 1.90 -3.74
N LEU A 101 -11.68 1.77 -3.14
CA LEU A 101 -11.26 0.64 -2.32
C LEU A 101 -10.96 1.13 -0.91
N ASP A 102 -11.73 0.65 0.07
CA ASP A 102 -11.54 1.02 1.47
C ASP A 102 -10.56 0.07 2.17
N LEU A 103 -9.64 0.64 2.95
CA LEU A 103 -8.81 -0.05 3.91
C LEU A 103 -9.53 -0.10 5.26
N HIS A 104 -9.72 -1.32 5.77
CA HIS A 104 -10.32 -1.55 7.08
C HIS A 104 -9.33 -2.25 8.01
N ILE A 105 -9.29 -1.80 9.26
CA ILE A 105 -8.58 -2.51 10.33
C ILE A 105 -9.51 -2.76 11.52
N THR A 106 -9.55 -4.00 12.00
CA THR A 106 -10.14 -4.32 13.31
C THR A 106 -9.08 -4.80 14.29
N GLY A 107 -9.28 -4.57 15.57
CA GLY A 107 -8.37 -5.04 16.62
C GLY A 107 -9.01 -5.03 18.00
N PRO A 108 -8.32 -5.54 19.04
CA PRO A 108 -8.88 -5.64 20.38
C PRO A 108 -9.29 -4.27 20.96
N ALA A 109 -10.48 -4.20 21.53
CA ALA A 109 -10.98 -3.06 22.31
C ALA A 109 -11.21 -3.49 23.77
N SER A 110 -12.22 -2.93 24.44
CA SER A 110 -12.54 -3.25 25.84
C SER A 110 -13.23 -4.61 25.96
N GLY A 111 -12.81 -5.43 26.92
CA GLY A 111 -13.38 -6.77 27.12
C GLY A 111 -13.17 -7.66 25.89
N THR A 112 -14.25 -8.26 25.38
CA THR A 112 -14.25 -9.09 24.17
C THR A 112 -14.56 -8.32 22.89
N SER A 113 -14.80 -7.01 22.98
CA SER A 113 -15.14 -6.18 21.82
C SER A 113 -13.92 -5.85 20.95
N ARG A 114 -14.20 -5.40 19.73
CA ARG A 114 -13.18 -4.98 18.77
C ARG A 114 -13.45 -3.56 18.28
N PHE A 115 -12.38 -2.81 18.02
CA PHE A 115 -12.50 -1.55 17.29
C PHE A 115 -12.53 -1.83 15.79
N HIS A 116 -13.03 -0.86 15.02
CA HIS A 116 -13.03 -0.88 13.57
C HIS A 116 -12.67 0.51 13.04
N THR A 117 -11.52 0.61 12.37
CA THR A 117 -11.03 1.83 11.73
C THR A 117 -11.22 1.74 10.22
N TYR A 118 -11.89 2.74 9.66
CA TYR A 118 -12.19 2.92 8.24
C TYR A 118 -12.71 4.34 7.99
N TRP A 119 -13.03 4.71 6.75
CA TRP A 119 -13.53 6.03 6.33
C TRP A 119 -14.45 6.73 7.37
N SER A 120 -15.53 6.09 7.83
CA SER A 120 -16.51 6.76 8.72
C SER A 120 -16.16 6.66 10.21
N LYS A 121 -15.16 5.86 10.57
CA LYS A 121 -14.59 5.78 11.93
C LYS A 121 -13.07 5.85 11.80
N PRO A 122 -12.52 7.00 11.40
CA PRO A 122 -11.12 7.10 10.95
C PRO A 122 -10.12 7.01 12.10
N LYS A 123 -10.57 6.92 13.35
CA LYS A 123 -9.72 6.99 14.53
C LYS A 123 -10.24 6.11 15.65
N TYR A 124 -9.33 5.37 16.29
CA TYR A 124 -9.57 4.68 17.56
C TYR A 124 -8.52 5.08 18.59
N THR A 125 -8.96 5.41 19.80
CA THR A 125 -8.10 5.85 20.92
C THR A 125 -8.29 4.91 22.10
N LYS A 126 -7.18 4.48 22.70
CA LYS A 126 -7.16 3.64 23.91
C LYS A 126 -6.09 4.18 24.86
N ASN A 127 -6.42 4.32 26.15
CA ASN A 127 -5.47 4.80 27.17
C ASN A 127 -4.77 6.13 26.80
N GLY A 128 -5.52 7.07 26.21
CA GLY A 128 -5.01 8.38 25.77
C GLY A 128 -4.12 8.35 24.53
N VAL A 129 -3.91 7.21 23.89
CA VAL A 129 -3.11 7.06 22.67
C VAL A 129 -4.01 6.75 21.48
N ILE A 130 -3.75 7.42 20.36
CA ILE A 130 -4.38 7.09 19.08
C ILE A 130 -3.77 5.78 18.59
N LEU A 131 -4.47 4.69 18.84
CA LEU A 131 -3.99 3.34 18.50
C LEU A 131 -4.13 3.08 17.01
N SER A 132 -5.19 3.56 16.37
CA SER A 132 -5.44 3.36 14.94
C SER A 132 -5.96 4.66 14.31
N LEU A 133 -5.38 5.06 13.19
CA LEU A 133 -5.71 6.29 12.48
C LEU A 133 -5.66 6.07 10.97
N LEU A 134 -6.73 6.40 10.25
CA LEU A 134 -6.73 6.60 8.80
C LEU A 134 -6.05 7.94 8.50
N ASP A 135 -4.80 7.88 8.05
CA ASP A 135 -3.95 9.05 7.77
C ASP A 135 -4.29 9.71 6.44
N VAL A 136 -4.60 8.89 5.43
CA VAL A 136 -4.92 9.30 4.06
C VAL A 136 -6.09 8.45 3.59
N ASP A 137 -7.09 9.12 3.05
CA ASP A 137 -8.33 8.56 2.52
C ASP A 137 -8.48 9.06 1.07
N ASP A 138 -8.45 8.15 0.08
CA ASP A 138 -8.67 8.47 -1.33
C ASP A 138 -9.82 7.65 -1.89
N ARG A 139 -10.85 8.36 -2.34
CA ARG A 139 -12.15 7.79 -2.75
C ARG A 139 -12.38 7.82 -4.26
N SER A 140 -11.34 8.13 -5.06
CA SER A 140 -11.50 8.63 -6.43
C SER A 140 -10.60 8.01 -7.50
N SER A 141 -10.12 6.77 -7.25
CA SER A 141 -9.19 5.96 -8.06
C SER A 141 -7.72 6.13 -7.70
N TYR A 142 -6.89 5.15 -8.07
CA TYR A 142 -5.43 5.12 -7.89
C TYR A 142 -4.92 5.08 -6.43
N GLY A 143 -5.80 5.23 -5.45
CA GLY A 143 -5.43 5.34 -4.05
C GLY A 143 -4.38 6.44 -3.81
N PRO A 144 -3.68 6.42 -2.68
CA PRO A 144 -3.68 5.38 -1.66
C PRO A 144 -4.70 5.62 -0.56
N GLU A 145 -5.02 4.55 0.18
CA GLU A 145 -5.49 4.67 1.56
C GLU A 145 -4.39 4.23 2.52
N THR A 146 -4.32 4.88 3.68
CA THR A 146 -3.24 4.64 4.63
C THR A 146 -3.75 4.64 6.06
N ILE A 147 -3.51 3.56 6.80
CA ILE A 147 -3.76 3.49 8.25
C ILE A 147 -2.46 3.31 9.01
N THR A 148 -2.27 4.08 10.09
CA THR A 148 -1.22 3.89 11.09
C THR A 148 -1.78 3.21 12.33
N LEU A 149 -1.14 2.11 12.73
CA LEU A 149 -1.34 1.46 14.03
C LEU A 149 -0.18 1.81 14.97
N ASP A 150 -0.50 2.43 16.11
CA ASP A 150 0.46 2.69 17.20
C ASP A 150 0.30 1.61 18.28
N LEU A 151 1.13 0.56 18.16
CA LEU A 151 1.14 -0.55 19.10
C LEU A 151 2.24 -0.40 20.17
N SER A 152 2.73 0.82 20.41
CA SER A 152 3.77 1.10 21.41
C SER A 152 3.37 0.71 22.83
N LYS A 153 2.07 0.72 23.15
CA LYS A 153 1.53 0.36 24.47
C LYS A 153 0.62 -0.88 24.45
N GLU A 154 0.26 -1.37 23.27
CA GLU A 154 -0.80 -2.37 23.09
C GLU A 154 -0.42 -3.30 21.93
N LYS A 155 0.52 -4.22 22.15
CA LYS A 155 0.97 -5.15 21.11
C LYS A 155 0.17 -6.45 21.08
N ALA A 156 -0.44 -6.83 22.20
CA ALA A 156 -1.10 -8.12 22.37
C ALA A 156 -2.45 -8.18 21.63
N GLY A 157 -2.76 -9.37 21.11
CA GLY A 157 -3.99 -9.67 20.39
C GLY A 157 -3.81 -9.73 18.87
N THR A 158 -4.93 -9.80 18.17
CA THR A 158 -4.99 -9.97 16.72
C THR A 158 -5.66 -8.79 16.05
N TYR A 159 -4.92 -8.12 15.17
CA TYR A 159 -5.40 -7.04 14.32
C TYR A 159 -5.60 -7.58 12.91
N HIS A 160 -6.78 -7.39 12.36
CA HIS A 160 -7.13 -7.87 11.02
C HIS A 160 -7.06 -6.72 10.03
N VAL A 161 -6.44 -6.95 8.87
CA VAL A 161 -6.36 -5.99 7.77
C VAL A 161 -7.22 -6.49 6.62
N TYR A 162 -8.12 -5.64 6.15
CA TYR A 162 -9.02 -5.94 5.04
C TYR A 162 -8.99 -4.83 3.98
N VAL A 163 -9.30 -5.22 2.75
CA VAL A 163 -9.66 -4.31 1.67
C VAL A 163 -11.09 -4.60 1.26
N HIS A 164 -11.90 -3.57 1.06
CA HIS A 164 -13.28 -3.71 0.60
C HIS A 164 -13.49 -2.87 -0.66
N ASP A 165 -14.04 -3.49 -1.70
CA ASP A 165 -14.47 -2.82 -2.92
C ASP A 165 -15.81 -2.13 -2.69
N TYR A 166 -15.76 -0.87 -2.29
CA TYR A 166 -16.95 -0.06 -2.05
C TYR A 166 -17.75 0.18 -3.34
N SER A 167 -17.04 0.28 -4.46
CA SER A 167 -17.66 0.49 -5.77
C SER A 167 -18.62 -0.66 -6.10
N ASP A 168 -18.21 -1.89 -5.82
CA ASP A 168 -18.99 -3.10 -6.07
C ASP A 168 -19.64 -3.71 -4.81
N ARG A 169 -19.73 -2.99 -3.68
CA ARG A 169 -20.16 -3.53 -2.37
C ARG A 169 -21.48 -4.32 -2.31
N LYS A 170 -22.37 -4.16 -3.30
CA LYS A 170 -23.65 -4.88 -3.40
C LYS A 170 -23.61 -6.06 -4.38
N ALA A 171 -22.51 -6.24 -5.12
CA ALA A 171 -22.35 -7.31 -6.07
C ALA A 171 -22.19 -8.64 -5.32
N THR A 172 -22.87 -9.67 -5.83
CA THR A 172 -22.73 -11.06 -5.35
C THR A 172 -21.90 -11.92 -6.32
N SER A 173 -21.47 -11.34 -7.44
CA SER A 173 -20.57 -11.92 -8.43
C SER A 173 -19.79 -10.81 -9.13
N THR A 174 -18.48 -10.67 -8.85
CA THR A 174 -17.59 -9.71 -9.52
C THR A 174 -16.13 -10.15 -9.44
N THR A 175 -15.31 -9.70 -10.40
CA THR A 175 -13.85 -9.87 -10.40
C THR A 175 -13.12 -8.52 -10.37
N ASN A 176 -13.84 -7.42 -10.13
CA ASN A 176 -13.26 -6.08 -10.21
C ASN A 176 -12.20 -5.85 -9.13
N LEU A 177 -12.43 -6.31 -7.89
CA LEU A 177 -11.40 -6.28 -6.85
C LEU A 177 -10.16 -7.09 -7.25
N ALA A 178 -10.31 -8.28 -7.84
CA ALA A 178 -9.16 -9.06 -8.32
C ALA A 178 -8.38 -8.36 -9.46
N LYS A 179 -9.09 -7.64 -10.34
CA LYS A 179 -8.50 -6.89 -11.47
C LYS A 179 -7.98 -5.52 -11.07
N SER A 180 -8.17 -5.11 -9.82
CA SER A 180 -7.83 -3.77 -9.35
C SER A 180 -6.35 -3.47 -9.30
N GLY A 181 -5.50 -4.51 -9.30
CA GLY A 181 -4.09 -4.37 -8.96
C GLY A 181 -3.86 -3.96 -7.50
N ALA A 182 -4.87 -4.12 -6.62
CA ALA A 182 -4.75 -3.76 -5.21
C ALA A 182 -3.56 -4.45 -4.55
N ARG A 183 -2.81 -3.65 -3.79
CA ARG A 183 -1.58 -4.05 -3.11
C ARG A 183 -1.55 -3.39 -1.74
N ILE A 184 -1.20 -4.18 -0.73
CA ILE A 184 -0.95 -3.73 0.63
C ILE A 184 0.54 -3.82 0.91
N ASP A 185 1.13 -2.68 1.28
CA ASP A 185 2.46 -2.62 1.88
C ASP A 185 2.37 -2.29 3.36
N ILE A 186 3.10 -3.05 4.18
CA ILE A 186 3.15 -2.84 5.63
C ILE A 186 4.57 -2.46 6.02
N TYR A 187 4.71 -1.26 6.59
CA TYR A 187 5.98 -0.72 7.06
C TYR A 187 6.02 -0.65 8.58
N SER A 188 7.23 -0.71 9.13
CA SER A 188 7.53 -0.30 10.50
C SER A 188 8.91 0.35 10.53
N GLY A 189 9.03 1.50 11.20
CA GLY A 189 10.23 2.30 11.05
C GLY A 189 10.36 2.84 9.62
N SER A 190 11.52 2.60 9.02
CA SER A 190 11.81 2.80 7.60
C SER A 190 11.78 1.51 6.76
N LYS A 191 11.36 0.38 7.36
CA LYS A 191 11.46 -0.95 6.75
C LYS A 191 10.10 -1.42 6.22
N LEU A 192 10.07 -1.87 4.97
CA LEU A 192 8.98 -2.67 4.42
C LEU A 192 9.03 -4.07 5.04
N LEU A 193 7.99 -4.45 5.79
CA LEU A 193 7.88 -5.74 6.45
C LEU A 193 7.23 -6.80 5.55
N ALA A 194 6.19 -6.42 4.82
CA ALA A 194 5.47 -7.32 3.94
C ALA A 194 4.77 -6.56 2.80
N THR A 195 4.61 -7.26 1.68
CA THR A 195 3.74 -6.87 0.57
C THR A 195 2.74 -7.99 0.32
N TYR A 196 1.47 -7.64 0.17
CA TYR A 196 0.41 -8.54 -0.26
C TYR A 196 -0.25 -8.00 -1.52
N SER A 197 -0.44 -8.86 -2.51
CA SER A 197 -1.21 -8.55 -3.72
C SER A 197 -2.59 -9.18 -3.63
N VAL A 198 -3.59 -8.49 -4.17
CA VAL A 198 -4.97 -8.98 -4.22
C VAL A 198 -5.03 -10.37 -4.90
N PRO A 199 -5.76 -11.35 -4.32
CA PRO A 199 -5.92 -12.66 -4.94
C PRO A 199 -6.69 -12.58 -6.25
N ASN A 200 -6.32 -13.41 -7.23
CA ASN A 200 -7.07 -13.56 -8.47
C ASN A 200 -8.30 -14.45 -8.27
N SER A 201 -9.26 -13.97 -7.47
CA SER A 201 -10.51 -14.68 -7.15
C SER A 201 -11.67 -13.69 -7.07
N ALA A 202 -12.88 -14.16 -7.35
CA ALA A 202 -14.07 -13.32 -7.29
C ALA A 202 -14.40 -12.91 -5.84
N GLY A 203 -14.96 -11.72 -5.66
CA GLY A 203 -15.30 -11.18 -4.34
C GLY A 203 -15.25 -9.65 -4.30
N THR A 204 -15.82 -9.10 -3.24
CA THR A 204 -15.82 -7.66 -2.92
C THR A 204 -15.03 -7.36 -1.66
N VAL A 205 -14.68 -8.36 -0.87
CA VAL A 205 -13.91 -8.22 0.37
C VAL A 205 -12.68 -9.12 0.31
N TRP A 206 -11.54 -8.55 0.66
CA TRP A 206 -10.27 -9.25 0.79
C TRP A 206 -9.75 -9.15 2.23
N GLN A 207 -9.69 -10.28 2.95
CA GLN A 207 -8.90 -10.37 4.18
C GLN A 207 -7.43 -10.59 3.81
N VAL A 208 -6.62 -9.56 4.07
CA VAL A 208 -5.24 -9.46 3.63
C VAL A 208 -4.35 -10.33 4.52
N CYS A 209 -4.24 -9.93 5.77
CA CYS A 209 -3.36 -10.52 6.76
C CYS A 209 -3.85 -10.20 8.18
N ASP A 210 -3.31 -10.94 9.14
CA ASP A 210 -3.45 -10.67 10.55
C ASP A 210 -2.09 -10.23 11.13
N LEU A 211 -2.11 -9.26 12.03
CA LEU A 211 -0.99 -8.93 12.90
C LEU A 211 -1.27 -9.54 14.27
N VAL A 212 -0.66 -10.69 14.56
CA VAL A 212 -0.86 -11.45 15.81
C VAL A 212 0.32 -11.16 16.73
N ASN A 213 0.09 -10.45 17.83
CA ASN A 213 1.15 -10.09 18.78
C ASN A 213 2.37 -9.41 18.11
N GLY A 214 2.12 -8.62 17.08
CA GLY A 214 3.14 -7.94 16.27
C GLY A 214 3.82 -8.77 15.18
N GLN A 215 3.38 -10.01 14.95
CA GLN A 215 3.82 -10.87 13.84
C GLN A 215 2.80 -10.89 12.71
N LEU A 216 3.25 -10.69 11.48
CA LEU A 216 2.39 -10.71 10.30
C LEU A 216 2.12 -12.14 9.84
N LYS A 217 0.86 -12.50 9.69
CA LYS A 217 0.38 -13.77 9.15
C LYS A 217 -0.52 -13.51 7.95
N ALA A 218 -0.13 -14.04 6.79
CA ALA A 218 -0.94 -13.92 5.58
C ALA A 218 -2.26 -14.70 5.72
N VAL A 219 -3.37 -14.12 5.25
CA VAL A 219 -4.68 -14.81 5.17
C VAL A 219 -5.10 -14.97 3.70
N LYS A 220 -5.06 -13.89 2.92
CA LYS A 220 -5.33 -13.87 1.46
C LYS A 220 -6.69 -14.46 1.06
N LYS A 221 -7.73 -14.23 1.87
CA LYS A 221 -9.08 -14.77 1.63
C LYS A 221 -9.97 -13.73 0.93
N MET A 222 -10.61 -14.13 -0.16
CA MET A 222 -11.63 -13.34 -0.87
C MET A 222 -13.04 -13.80 -0.49
N GLY A 223 -14.00 -12.88 -0.53
CA GLY A 223 -15.42 -13.18 -0.30
C GLY A 223 -16.34 -11.99 -0.59
N TYR A 224 -17.62 -12.14 -0.28
CA TYR A 224 -18.66 -11.12 -0.46
C TYR A 224 -19.26 -10.61 0.86
N ASP A 225 -19.02 -11.33 1.96
CA ASP A 225 -19.57 -10.99 3.26
C ASP A 225 -18.77 -9.85 3.91
N SER A 226 -19.27 -8.61 3.80
CA SER A 226 -18.69 -7.44 4.46
C SER A 226 -18.98 -7.38 5.96
N SER A 227 -19.81 -8.27 6.52
CA SER A 227 -20.00 -8.37 7.97
C SER A 227 -18.74 -8.84 8.70
N ILE A 228 -17.78 -9.43 7.99
CA ILE A 228 -16.48 -9.81 8.58
C ILE A 228 -15.64 -8.59 8.96
N LEU A 229 -15.92 -7.41 8.40
CA LEU A 229 -15.18 -6.18 8.66
C LEU A 229 -15.43 -5.62 10.06
N THR A 230 -16.43 -6.12 10.78
CA THR A 230 -16.73 -5.72 12.17
C THR A 230 -16.37 -6.79 13.19
N LYS A 231 -15.81 -7.91 12.72
CA LYS A 231 -15.44 -9.08 13.55
C LYS A 231 -13.98 -9.09 13.96
#